data_AF-A0A2N0MLV9-F1
#
_entry.id   AF-A0A2N0MLV9-F1
#
_cell.length_a   1.000
_cell.length_b   1.000
_cell.length_c   1.000
_cell.angle_alpha   90.00
_cell.angle_beta   90.00
_cell.angle_gamma   90.00
#
_symmetry.space_group_name_H-M   'P 1'
#
loop_
_entity.id
_entity.type
_entity.pdbx_description
1 polymer ?
#
loop_
_entity_poly.entity_id
_entity_poly.type
_entity_poly.pdbx_seq_one_letter_code
_entity_poly.pdbx_strand_id
1 'polypeptide(L)'
;MSELADLQKVITRTRAERGFVTDPVKIHVLLSEEIGEIASELKRLWSKNYGDFNPAQLKEEIADAFVLLTALAAQFDIDIEEAVVEKFFQKDSAREWKSAIEVDSSGTNT
;
A
#
# COMPACT_ATOMS: atom_id res chain seq x y z
N MET A 1 -2.58 11.86 -19.13
CA MET A 1 -2.78 10.67 -18.29
C MET A 1 -1.50 10.49 -17.50
N SER A 2 -1.63 10.22 -16.21
CA SER A 2 -0.50 10.09 -15.29
C SER A 2 0.12 8.70 -15.37
N GLU A 3 1.36 8.56 -14.90
CA GLU A 3 2.10 7.30 -14.89
C GLU A 3 1.43 6.23 -14.01
N LEU A 4 0.78 6.63 -12.91
CA LEU A 4 0.11 5.70 -12.00
C LEU A 4 -1.17 5.10 -12.61
N ALA A 5 -1.99 5.94 -13.25
CA ALA A 5 -3.18 5.46 -13.96
C ALA A 5 -2.82 4.49 -15.09
N ASP A 6 -1.72 4.73 -15.79
CA ASP A 6 -1.23 3.82 -16.82
C ASP A 6 -0.69 2.51 -16.23
N LEU A 7 0.03 2.57 -15.10
CA LEU A 7 0.45 1.38 -14.37
C LEU A 7 -0.76 0.55 -13.89
N GLN A 8 -1.81 1.19 -13.35
CA GLN A 8 -3.04 0.50 -12.94
C GLN A 8 -3.70 -0.25 -14.11
N LYS A 9 -3.76 0.38 -15.29
CA LYS A 9 -4.29 -0.26 -16.51
C LYS A 9 -3.44 -1.45 -16.95
N VAL A 10 -2.11 -1.30 -16.92
CA VAL A 10 -1.18 -2.39 -17.29
C VAL A 10 -1.32 -3.57 -16.33
N ILE A 11 -1.39 -3.33 -15.02
CA ILE A 11 -1.61 -4.37 -14.00
C ILE A 11 -2.95 -5.07 -14.26
N THR A 12 -4.03 -4.32 -14.38
CA THR A 12 -5.39 -4.87 -14.59
C THR A 12 -5.45 -5.75 -15.83
N ARG A 13 -4.91 -5.26 -16.96
CA ARG A 13 -4.83 -6.03 -18.21
C ARG A 13 -4.01 -7.31 -18.04
N THR A 14 -2.82 -7.22 -17.46
CA THR A 14 -1.92 -8.37 -17.28
C THR A 14 -2.54 -9.44 -16.38
N ARG A 15 -3.25 -9.03 -15.32
CA ARG A 15 -3.97 -9.96 -14.44
C ARG A 15 -5.11 -10.69 -15.16
N ALA A 16 -5.86 -9.96 -16.00
CA ALA A 16 -6.92 -10.54 -16.82
C ALA A 16 -6.36 -11.55 -17.84
N GLU A 17 -5.26 -11.23 -18.52
CA GLU A 17 -4.55 -12.13 -19.44
C GLU A 17 -4.07 -13.43 -18.76
N ARG A 18 -3.68 -13.33 -17.48
CA ARG A 18 -3.25 -14.48 -16.67
C ARG A 18 -4.40 -15.28 -16.04
N GLY A 19 -5.65 -14.84 -16.21
CA GLY A 19 -6.82 -15.51 -15.65
C GLY A 19 -6.88 -15.47 -14.11
N PHE A 20 -6.31 -14.43 -13.48
CA PHE A 20 -6.36 -14.28 -12.03
C PHE A 20 -7.77 -14.00 -11.53
N VAL A 21 -8.00 -14.34 -10.25
CA VAL A 21 -9.28 -14.12 -9.58
C VAL A 21 -9.68 -12.64 -9.61
N THR A 22 -10.95 -12.39 -9.94
CA THR A 22 -11.57 -11.06 -10.00
C THR A 22 -12.59 -10.83 -8.88
N ASP A 23 -12.95 -11.86 -8.12
CA ASP A 23 -13.85 -11.73 -6.98
C ASP A 23 -13.25 -10.78 -5.93
N PRO A 24 -13.94 -9.66 -5.58
CA PRO A 24 -13.38 -8.64 -4.71
C PRO A 24 -13.14 -9.12 -3.27
N VAL A 25 -13.92 -10.09 -2.78
CA VAL A 25 -13.72 -10.68 -1.45
C VAL A 25 -12.44 -11.49 -1.44
N LYS A 26 -12.22 -12.31 -2.47
CA LYS A 26 -10.97 -13.09 -2.61
C LYS A 26 -9.75 -12.20 -2.81
N ILE A 27 -9.86 -11.13 -3.62
CA ILE A 27 -8.78 -10.16 -3.78
C ILE A 27 -8.44 -9.50 -2.44
N HIS A 28 -9.44 -9.13 -1.64
CA HIS A 28 -9.20 -8.54 -0.33
C HIS A 28 -8.53 -9.51 0.66
N VAL A 29 -8.89 -10.80 0.61
CA VAL A 29 -8.19 -11.84 1.40
C VAL A 29 -6.72 -11.91 1.00
N LEU A 30 -6.42 -12.04 -0.31
CA LEU A 30 -5.03 -12.07 -0.79
C LEU A 30 -4.28 -10.78 -0.38
N LEU A 31 -4.91 -9.60 -0.53
CA LEU A 31 -4.30 -8.34 -0.10
C LEU A 31 -3.94 -8.38 1.39
N SER A 32 -4.81 -8.95 2.22
CA SER A 32 -4.56 -9.08 3.65
C SER A 32 -3.40 -10.03 3.96
N GLU A 33 -3.20 -11.06 3.14
CA GLU A 33 -2.03 -11.95 3.21
C GLU A 33 -0.74 -11.16 2.94
N GLU A 34 -0.66 -10.38 1.85
CA GLU A 34 0.54 -9.58 1.53
C GLU A 34 0.86 -8.52 2.60
N ILE A 35 -0.16 -7.91 3.20
CA ILE A 35 0.04 -7.02 4.36
C ILE A 35 0.63 -7.78 5.56
N GLY A 36 0.23 -9.04 5.75
CA GLY A 36 0.81 -9.94 6.75
C GLY A 36 2.26 -10.34 6.44
N GLU A 37 2.62 -10.45 5.17
CA GLU A 37 3.99 -10.71 4.72
C GLU A 37 4.90 -9.50 4.98
N ILE A 38 4.44 -8.29 4.64
CA ILE A 38 5.10 -7.02 5.03
C ILE A 38 5.34 -6.98 6.55
N ALA A 39 4.31 -7.27 7.35
CA ALA A 39 4.44 -7.27 8.81
C ALA A 39 5.42 -8.34 9.30
N SER A 40 5.44 -9.50 8.64
CA SER A 40 6.36 -10.59 8.94
C SER A 40 7.81 -10.26 8.63
N GLU A 41 8.05 -9.36 7.68
CA GLU A 41 9.40 -8.88 7.38
C GLU A 41 9.82 -7.75 8.33
N LEU A 42 8.92 -6.79 8.59
CA LEU A 42 9.19 -5.68 9.51
C LEU A 42 9.42 -6.14 10.96
N LYS A 43 8.76 -7.21 11.43
CA LYS A 43 8.97 -7.71 12.80
C LYS A 43 10.41 -8.19 13.06
N ARG A 44 11.15 -8.56 12.01
CA ARG A 44 12.56 -8.97 12.09
C ARG A 44 13.48 -7.84 12.55
N LEU A 45 13.06 -6.58 12.38
CA LEU A 45 13.81 -5.41 12.85
C LEU A 45 13.95 -5.36 14.38
N TRP A 46 13.05 -6.00 15.13
CA TRP A 46 13.03 -5.91 16.60
C TRP A 46 12.94 -7.27 17.32
N SER A 47 12.47 -8.33 16.65
CA SER A 47 12.33 -9.65 17.27
C SER A 47 13.49 -10.57 16.92
N LYS A 48 14.29 -10.91 17.94
CA LYS A 48 15.42 -11.87 17.85
C LYS A 48 15.01 -13.32 17.59
N ASN A 49 13.71 -13.62 17.60
CA ASN A 49 13.17 -14.97 17.34
C ASN A 49 13.06 -15.30 15.85
N TYR A 50 13.33 -14.34 14.96
CA TYR A 50 13.25 -14.50 13.51
C TYR A 50 14.62 -14.23 12.88
N GLY A 51 14.82 -14.71 11.65
CA GLY A 51 16.03 -14.40 10.88
C GLY A 51 16.14 -12.92 10.51
N ASP A 52 17.27 -12.54 9.93
CA ASP A 52 17.61 -11.15 9.59
C ASP A 52 16.58 -10.49 8.66
N PHE A 53 16.43 -9.18 8.81
CA PHE A 53 15.64 -8.34 7.91
C PHE A 53 16.23 -8.36 6.49
N ASN A 54 15.36 -8.59 5.51
CA ASN A 54 15.67 -8.62 4.09
C ASN A 54 14.88 -7.52 3.34
N PRO A 55 15.55 -6.42 2.95
CA PRO A 55 14.92 -5.34 2.18
C PRO A 55 14.37 -5.79 0.82
N ALA A 56 14.96 -6.83 0.21
CA ALA A 56 14.49 -7.33 -1.07
C ALA A 56 13.14 -8.05 -0.92
N GLN A 57 12.97 -8.83 0.15
CA GLN A 57 11.69 -9.46 0.45
C GLN A 57 10.62 -8.41 0.76
N LEU A 58 10.92 -7.43 1.62
CA LEU A 58 10.00 -6.33 1.90
C LEU A 58 9.53 -5.61 0.62
N LYS A 59 10.44 -5.41 -0.34
CA LYS A 59 10.12 -4.79 -1.63
C LYS A 59 9.14 -5.65 -2.45
N GLU A 60 9.31 -6.97 -2.46
CA GLU A 60 8.40 -7.90 -3.14
C GLU A 60 7.00 -7.84 -2.52
N GLU A 61 6.89 -7.93 -1.19
CA GLU A 61 5.58 -7.90 -0.51
C GLU A 61 4.85 -6.55 -0.68
N ILE A 62 5.59 -5.44 -0.70
CA ILE A 62 5.01 -4.12 -1.02
C ILE A 62 4.48 -4.08 -2.45
N ALA A 63 5.18 -4.68 -3.41
CA ALA A 63 4.74 -4.73 -4.79
C ALA A 63 3.48 -5.61 -4.94
N ASP A 64 3.44 -6.76 -4.28
CA ASP A 64 2.28 -7.66 -4.32
C ASP A 64 1.05 -7.04 -3.66
N ALA A 65 1.22 -6.39 -2.49
CA ALA A 65 0.16 -5.60 -1.86
C ALA A 65 -0.37 -4.50 -2.80
N PHE A 66 0.52 -3.79 -3.51
CA PHE A 66 0.10 -2.74 -4.45
C PHE A 66 -0.65 -3.31 -5.67
N VAL A 67 -0.20 -4.45 -6.21
CA VAL A 67 -0.87 -5.14 -7.32
C VAL A 67 -2.28 -5.59 -6.92
N LEU A 68 -2.45 -6.12 -5.71
CA LEU A 68 -3.77 -6.55 -5.22
C LEU A 68 -4.68 -5.38 -4.85
N LEU A 69 -4.13 -4.30 -4.28
CA LEU A 69 -4.88 -3.06 -4.08
C LEU A 69 -5.38 -2.50 -5.42
N THR A 70 -4.53 -2.48 -6.44
CA THR A 70 -4.88 -2.08 -7.81
C THR A 70 -5.98 -2.97 -8.38
N ALA A 71 -5.86 -4.29 -8.21
CA ALA A 71 -6.86 -5.24 -8.67
C ALA A 71 -8.22 -5.04 -7.99
N LEU A 72 -8.20 -4.73 -6.68
CA LEU A 72 -9.41 -4.44 -5.90
C LEU A 72 -10.06 -3.14 -6.37
N ALA A 73 -9.29 -2.06 -6.52
CA ALA A 73 -9.76 -0.77 -7.02
C ALA A 73 -10.43 -0.91 -8.41
N ALA A 74 -9.84 -1.71 -9.30
CA ALA A 74 -10.38 -1.99 -10.61
C ALA A 74 -11.75 -2.70 -10.59
N GLN A 75 -12.09 -3.46 -9.54
CA GLN A 75 -13.42 -4.09 -9.42
C GLN A 75 -14.54 -3.07 -9.14
N PHE A 76 -14.19 -1.86 -8.74
CA PHE A 76 -15.12 -0.79 -8.36
C PHE A 76 -14.92 0.48 -9.20
N ASP A 77 -14.22 0.39 -10.33
CA ASP A 77 -13.90 1.52 -11.21
C ASP A 77 -13.21 2.69 -10.49
N ILE A 78 -12.33 2.38 -9.53
CA ILE A 78 -11.60 3.39 -8.75
C ILE A 78 -10.24 3.69 -9.42
N ASP A 79 -10.03 4.94 -9.80
CA ASP A 79 -8.71 5.49 -10.08
C ASP A 79 -8.00 5.84 -8.76
N ILE A 80 -6.85 5.21 -8.49
CA ILE A 80 -6.15 5.37 -7.20
C ILE A 80 -5.53 6.76 -7.10
N GLU A 81 -5.03 7.32 -8.21
CA GLU A 81 -4.42 8.64 -8.20
C GLU A 81 -5.46 9.71 -7.86
N GLU A 82 -6.59 9.69 -8.55
CA GLU A 82 -7.70 10.60 -8.29
C GLU A 82 -8.20 10.44 -6.85
N ALA A 83 -8.39 9.20 -6.38
CA ALA A 83 -8.81 8.93 -5.01
C ALA A 83 -7.83 9.48 -3.96
N VAL A 84 -6.51 9.37 -4.19
CA VAL A 84 -5.48 9.93 -3.30
C VAL A 84 -5.47 11.46 -3.37
N VAL A 85 -5.56 12.05 -4.56
CA VAL A 85 -5.63 13.51 -4.72
C VAL A 85 -6.81 14.10 -3.98
N GLU A 86 -8.00 13.53 -4.17
CA GLU A 86 -9.21 13.99 -3.48
C GLU A 86 -9.15 13.77 -1.96
N LYS A 87 -8.70 12.60 -1.51
CA LYS A 87 -8.73 12.27 -0.08
C LYS A 87 -7.61 12.96 0.68
N PHE A 88 -6.37 12.78 0.24
CA PHE A 88 -5.19 13.17 0.99
C PHE A 88 -4.85 14.65 0.77
N PHE A 89 -4.74 15.09 -0.48
CA PHE A 89 -4.29 16.45 -0.78
C PHE A 89 -5.40 17.51 -0.67
N GLN A 90 -6.67 17.12 -0.83
CA GLN A 90 -7.80 18.05 -0.75
C GLN A 90 -8.59 17.91 0.56
N LYS A 91 -9.21 16.76 0.83
CA LYS A 91 -10.07 16.60 2.04
C LYS A 91 -9.26 16.61 3.34
N ASP A 92 -8.05 16.05 3.32
CA ASP A 92 -7.23 15.93 4.53
C ASP A 92 -6.29 17.13 4.74
N SER A 93 -6.05 17.99 3.74
CA SER A 93 -5.24 19.20 3.90
C SER A 93 -5.90 20.24 4.83
N ALA A 94 -7.21 20.13 5.05
CA ALA A 94 -7.94 20.93 6.02
C ALA A 94 -7.98 20.31 7.43
N ARG A 95 -7.35 19.14 7.67
CA ARG A 95 -7.37 18.46 8.97
C ARG A 95 -6.17 18.87 9.81
N GLU A 96 -6.43 19.27 11.06
CA GLU A 96 -5.40 19.45 12.07
C GLU A 96 -5.14 18.12 12.80
N TRP A 97 -3.92 17.61 12.70
CA TRP A 97 -3.49 16.39 13.40
C TRP A 97 -2.67 16.78 14.64
N LYS A 98 -3.27 16.66 15.83
CA LYS A 98 -2.58 17.03 17.09
C LYS A 98 -1.24 16.32 17.29
N SER A 99 -1.13 15.06 16.86
CA SER A 99 0.11 14.27 16.94
C SER A 99 1.22 14.75 15.99
N ALA A 100 0.89 15.50 14.92
CA ALA A 100 1.89 16.08 14.01
C ALA A 100 2.50 17.37 14.57
N ILE A 101 1.79 18.04 15.50
CA ILE A 101 2.22 19.30 16.11
C ILE A 101 3.20 19.05 17.28
N GLU A 102 3.08 17.93 17.99
CA GLU A 102 3.92 17.63 19.16
C GLU A 102 5.40 17.37 18.81
N VAL A 103 5.71 16.87 17.60
CA VAL A 103 7.09 16.52 17.20
C VAL A 103 8.00 17.75 17.12
N ASP A 104 7.47 18.92 16.76
CA ASP A 104 8.25 20.15 16.56
C ASP A 104 8.63 20.85 17.89
N SER A 105 8.04 20.42 19.01
CA SER A 105 8.31 20.98 20.35
C SER A 105 9.38 20.23 21.16
N SER A 106 9.85 19.09 20.64
CA SER A 106 10.92 18.29 21.26
C SER A 106 12.29 18.59 20.65
N GLY A 107 12.64 19.87 20.60
CA GLY A 107 14.01 20.30 20.31
C GLY A 107 14.99 19.65 21.28
N THR A 108 15.66 18.58 20.84
CA THR A 108 16.86 18.08 21.50
C THR A 108 17.99 19.08 21.28
N ASN A 109 18.11 20.02 22.21
CA ASN A 109 19.43 20.51 22.62
C ASN A 109 20.15 19.36 23.32
N THR A 110 21.16 18.77 22.69
CA THR A 110 22.46 18.42 23.29
C THR A 110 23.42 17.97 22.21
#